data_AF-A0A6V7L5F4-F1
#
_entry.id   AF-A0A6V7L5F4-F1
#
_cell.length_a   1.000
_cell.length_b   1.000
_cell.length_c   1.000
_cell.angle_alpha   90.00
_cell.angle_beta   90.00
_cell.angle_gamma   90.00
#
_symmetry.space_group_name_H-M   'P 1'
#
loop_
_entity.id
_entity.type
_entity.pdbx_description
1 polymer ?
#
loop_
_entity_poly.entity_id
_entity_poly.type
_entity_poly.pdbx_seq_one_letter_code
_entity_poly.pdbx_strand_id
1 'polypeptide(L)' 'MLEVDPISGKLLRTVTMPCARITSAVFGGPNYDVLYVTSAKRNLSEADLKKTPAAGYLFAIHGLGISGPKSLSAK' A
#
# COMPACT_ATOMS: atom_id res chain seq x y z
N MET A 1 0.34 3.60 5.45
CA MET A 1 -0.79 2.67 5.29
C MET A 1 -1.18 2.12 6.65
N LEU A 2 -2.47 1.95 6.90
CA LEU A 2 -2.99 1.59 8.21
C LEU A 2 -3.60 0.20 8.17
N GLU A 3 -3.25 -0.62 9.16
CA GLU A 3 -3.93 -1.87 9.48
C GLU A 3 -4.84 -1.58 10.67
N VAL A 4 -6.15 -1.76 10.49
CA VAL A 4 -7.17 -1.42 11.48
C VAL A 4 -8.03 -2.64 11.73
N ASP A 5 -8.29 -2.96 12.99
CA ASP A 5 -9.25 -3.98 13.37
C ASP A 5 -10.67 -3.51 13.01
N PRO A 6 -11.40 -4.22 12.13
CA PRO A 6 -12.73 -3.80 11.69
C PRO A 6 -13.81 -3.91 12.79
N ILE A 7 -13.59 -4.69 13.85
CA ILE A 7 -14.57 -4.87 14.92
C ILE A 7 -14.42 -3.76 15.97
N SER A 8 -13.20 -3.52 16.43
CA SER A 8 -12.94 -2.52 17.49
C SER A 8 -12.60 -1.12 16.96
N GLY A 9 -12.25 -0.99 15.67
CA GLY A 9 -11.74 0.25 15.08
C GLY A 9 -10.31 0.60 15.51
N LYS A 10 -9.63 -0.28 16.25
CA LYS A 10 -8.28 -0.02 16.76
C LYS A 10 -7.25 -0.05 15.64
N LEU A 11 -6.38 0.96 15.61
CA LEU A 11 -5.19 0.96 14.77
C LEU A 11 -4.19 -0.10 15.28
N LEU A 12 -3.94 -1.13 14.48
CA LEU A 12 -3.04 -2.23 14.79
C LEU A 12 -1.61 -1.94 14.34
N ARG A 13 -1.45 -1.38 13.14
CA ARG A 13 -0.15 -1.12 12.52
C ARG A 13 -0.20 0.10 11.62
N THR A 14 0.90 0.85 11.58
CA THR A 14 1.16 1.86 10.55
C THR A 14 2.42 1.48 9.78
N VAL A 15 2.30 1.36 8.47
CA VAL A 15 3.44 1.20 7.57
C VAL A 15 3.76 2.54 6.92
N THR A 16 4.91 3.11 7.25
CA THR A 16 5.42 4.36 6.67
C THR A 16 5.86 4.11 5.23
N MET A 17 5.39 4.95 4.31
CA MET A 17 5.70 4.83 2.88
C MET A 17 6.70 5.91 2.46
N PRO A 18 7.58 5.64 1.49
CA PRO A 18 8.62 6.58 1.04
C PRO A 18 8.09 7.68 0.12
N CYS A 19 6.77 7.75 -0.10
CA CYS A 19 6.15 8.79 -0.91
C CYS A 19 4.77 9.19 -0.37
N ALA A 20 4.33 10.37 -0.78
CA ALA A 20 2.96 10.82 -0.56
C ALA A 20 1.97 10.11 -1.50
N ARG A 21 0.67 10.31 -1.25
CA ARG A 21 -0.44 9.92 -2.14
C ARG A 21 -0.48 8.43 -2.49
N ILE A 22 -0.49 7.61 -1.44
CA ILE A 22 -0.86 6.20 -1.56
C ILE A 22 -2.32 6.11 -1.99
N THR A 23 -2.60 5.31 -3.04
CA THR A 23 -3.94 5.23 -3.64
C THR A 23 -4.69 3.96 -3.26
N SER A 24 -4.05 2.80 -3.36
CA SER A 24 -4.69 1.50 -3.08
C SER A 24 -3.65 0.43 -2.80
N ALA A 25 -4.07 -0.67 -2.19
CA ALA A 25 -3.24 -1.82 -1.92
C ALA A 25 -3.98 -3.16 -2.12
N VAL A 26 -3.24 -4.21 -2.44
CA VAL A 26 -3.76 -5.57 -2.62
C VAL A 26 -2.70 -6.61 -2.25
N PHE A 27 -3.11 -7.70 -1.62
CA PHE A 27 -2.23 -8.85 -1.38
C PHE A 27 -2.03 -9.65 -2.67
N GLY A 28 -0.80 -10.10 -2.91
CA GLY A 28 -0.41 -10.92 -4.05
C GLY A 28 0.88 -11.68 -3.80
N GLY A 29 1.53 -12.13 -4.88
CA GLY A 29 2.61 -13.11 -4.81
C GLY A 29 2.08 -14.55 -4.66
N PRO A 30 2.95 -15.57 -4.75
CA PRO A 30 2.52 -16.97 -4.76
C PRO A 30 1.70 -17.38 -3.52
N ASN A 31 2.01 -16.78 -2.36
CA ASN A 31 1.39 -17.09 -1.08
C ASN A 31 0.45 -15.98 -0.58
N TYR A 32 0.16 -14.96 -1.39
CA TYR A 32 -0.63 -13.78 -1.01
C TYR A 32 -0.12 -13.07 0.26
N ASP A 33 1.19 -13.13 0.51
CA ASP A 33 1.91 -12.55 1.64
C ASP A 33 2.69 -11.27 1.29
N VAL A 34 2.60 -10.83 0.02
CA VAL A 34 3.18 -9.57 -0.46
C VAL A 34 2.07 -8.54 -0.62
N LEU A 35 2.19 -7.39 0.04
CA LEU A 35 1.23 -6.29 -0.11
C LEU A 35 1.74 -5.32 -1.17
N TYR A 36 1.10 -5.34 -2.34
CA TYR A 36 1.36 -4.40 -3.43
C TYR A 36 0.62 -3.10 -3.18
N VAL A 37 1.31 -1.98 -3.35
CA VAL A 37 0.80 -0.64 -3.02
C VAL A 37 1.03 0.32 -4.16
N THR A 38 -0.06 0.91 -4.65
CA THR A 38 -0.03 1.93 -5.70
C THR A 38 0.10 3.32 -5.08
N SER A 39 0.80 4.20 -5.78
CA SER A 39 0.88 5.62 -5.45
C SER A 39 0.61 6.47 -6.69
N ALA A 40 0.21 7.72 -6.48
CA ALA A 40 -0.03 8.67 -7.56
C ALA A 40 0.94 9.85 -7.49
N LYS A 41 1.53 10.19 -8.62
CA LYS A 41 2.31 11.42 -8.75
C LYS A 41 1.49 12.64 -9.16
N ARG A 42 0.20 12.46 -9.52
CA ARG A 42 -0.59 13.40 -10.35
C ARG A 42 -0.46 14.86 -9.91
N ASN A 43 -1.33 15.46 -9.11
CA ASN A 43 -1.21 16.89 -8.80
C ASN A 43 -0.15 17.17 -7.70
N LEU A 44 1.10 16.74 -7.87
CA LEU A 44 2.21 17.09 -6.98
C LEU A 44 3.00 18.26 -7.58
N SER A 45 3.42 19.20 -6.73
CA SER A 45 4.32 20.27 -7.17
C SER A 45 5.72 19.73 -7.47
N GLU A 46 6.53 20.47 -8.23
CA GLU A 46 7.93 20.09 -8.45
C GLU A 46 8.71 19.98 -7.14
N ALA A 47 8.40 20.81 -6.15
CA ALA A 47 9.02 20.75 -4.83
C ALA A 47 8.66 19.44 -4.09
N ASP A 48 7.41 18.98 -4.21
CA ASP A 48 6.96 17.72 -3.60
C ASP A 48 7.56 16.51 -4.30
N LEU A 49 7.68 16.56 -5.63
CA LEU A 49 8.33 15.52 -6.42
C LEU A 49 9.83 15.41 -6.09
N LYS A 50 10.51 16.54 -5.85
CA LYS A 50 11.91 16.53 -5.37
C LYS A 50 12.04 15.89 -3.98
N LYS A 51 11.07 16.10 -3.09
CA LYS A 51 11.04 15.49 -1.75
C LYS A 51 10.65 14.00 -1.79
N THR A 52 9.80 13.61 -2.73
CA THR A 52 9.24 12.25 -2.83
C THR A 52 9.37 11.71 -4.26
N PRO A 53 10.61 11.44 -4.73
CA PRO A 53 10.86 11.03 -6.11
C PRO A 53 10.18 9.70 -6.48
N ALA A 54 9.86 8.88 -5.48
CA ALA A 54 9.13 7.61 -5.66
C ALA A 54 7.61 7.78 -5.82
N ALA A 55 7.08 9.01 -5.82
CA ALA A 55 5.66 9.23 -6.08
C ALA A 55 5.27 8.71 -7.48
N GLY A 56 4.18 7.94 -7.55
CA GLY A 56 3.73 7.28 -8.78
C GLY A 56 4.29 5.89 -9.00
N TYR A 57 5.14 5.38 -8.10
CA TYR A 57 5.67 4.02 -8.18
C TYR A 57 4.68 2.99 -7.62
N LEU A 58 4.88 1.73 -8.02
CA LEU A 58 4.32 0.55 -7.38
C LEU A 58 5.33 0.02 -6.35
N PHE A 59 4.88 -0.22 -5.13
CA PHE A 59 5.69 -0.80 -4.06
C PHE A 59 5.24 -2.23 -3.77
N ALA A 60 6.19 -3.09 -3.40
CA ALA A 60 5.93 -4.42 -2.85
C ALA A 60 6.44 -4.46 -1.41
N ILE A 61 5.56 -4.77 -0.47
CA ILE A 61 5.90 -4.85 0.96
C ILE A 61 5.91 -6.32 1.36
N HIS A 62 7.06 -6.77 1.86
CA HIS A 62 7.30 -8.14 2.31
C HIS A 62 7.38 -8.19 3.84
N GLY A 63 7.22 -9.39 4.41
CA GLY A 63 7.49 -9.63 5.83
C GLY A 63 6.46 -9.05 6.80
N LEU A 64 5.21 -8.84 6.36
CA LEU A 64 4.14 -8.37 7.25
C LEU A 64 3.67 -9.42 8.27
N GLY A 65 3.98 -10.71 8.02
CA GLY A 65 3.57 -11.84 8.86
C GLY A 65 2.09 -12.21 8.70
N ILE A 66 1.43 -11.70 7.66
CA ILE A 66 0.02 -11.93 7.34
C ILE A 66 -0.14 -12.20 5.84
N SER A 67 -1.18 -12.96 5.49
CA SER A 67 -1.55 -13.24 4.11
C SER A 67 -2.98 -12.76 3.85
N GLY A 68 -3.22 -12.22 2.66
CA GLY A 68 -4.54 -11.82 2.21
C GLY A 68 -5.32 -12.95 1.53
N PRO A 69 -6.62 -12.72 1.27
CA PRO A 69 -7.43 -13.65 0.50
C PRO A 69 -7.05 -13.63 -0.99
N LYS A 70 -7.34 -14.73 -1.69
CA LYS A 70 -7.24 -14.76 -3.17
C LYS A 70 -8.20 -13.75 -3.78
N SER A 71 -7.73 -13.02 -4.80
CA SER A 71 -8.59 -12.15 -5.59
C SER A 71 -9.69 -12.97 -6.26
N LEU A 72 -10.91 -12.45 -6.21
CA LEU A 72 -12.06 -13.03 -6.88
C LEU A 72 -12.03 -12.64 -8.36
N SER A 73 -12.24 -13.61 -9.25
CA SER A 73 -12.45 -13.33 -10.67
C SER A 73 -13.83 -12.70 -10.87
N ALA A 74 -13.91 -11.70 -11.76
CA ALA A 74 -15.20 -11.25 -12.26
C ALA A 74 -15.92 -12.42 -12.94
N LYS A 75 -17.23 -12.56 -12.68
CA LYS A 75 -18.10 -13.54 -13.34
C LYS A 75 -18.67 -12.97 -14.64
#